data_AF-A0A2V9M9K8-F1
#
_entry.id   AF-A0A2V9M9K8-F1
#
_cell.length_a   1.000
_cell.length_b   1.000
_cell.length_c   1.000
_cell.angle_alpha   90.00
_cell.angle_beta   90.00
_cell.angle_gamma   90.00
#
_symmetry.space_group_name_H-M   'P 1'
#
loop_
_entity.id
_entity.type
_entity.pdbx_description
1 polymer ?
#
loop_
_entity_poly.entity_id
_entity_poly.type
_entity_poly.pdbx_seq_one_letter_code
_entity_poly.pdbx_strand_id
1 'polypeptide(L)'
;MKTKVAFLWHMHQPFYKDLVTNEYALPWVRFHALKDYYGMVHLLQFFPKLHLTFNLVPSLLVQIQDYADDSAKDRFFYLASKPADALSVEERVFLLRYFFQSNEFTLIKRLPRYQEIFEKVRHFQSQEEIERLSKRFSIQEYLDLQVLSQLAWFDEYYLRDDPVVRELVAKGRNYSEEDKLMVREKELELINKVIPEYKAAFERGQIEISTSPFYHPILPLLCDSRIARENLPTIALPRNRFVHPEDAETQLTKAIDFCERLFGVRPTGLWPSEGSVSDAVLDIASRLGFHWIATDEEILARTLGIGFSRSEGGKLDQPQDLYRPYQYISNKHGHTIKVAFRDHYLSDLIGFTYKFMPQREAAQDFVRKLRQAGESAQAQGVNEPVVFVILDGENAWESYWENGREFLAETYRHISDDPLLEAVTMQQATGQFQSPPQIQHIFPGSWINSNFRVWIGHPEDNLAWEYLYAAREFVERKATDGASTDLLAKAKEELYI
;
A
#
# COMPACT_ATOMS: atom_id res chain seq x y z
N MET A 1 0.09 -14.58 -29.52
CA MET A 1 -0.73 -15.08 -28.39
C MET A 1 -1.30 -13.86 -27.68
N LYS A 2 -2.14 -14.03 -26.65
CA LYS A 2 -2.54 -12.87 -25.85
C LYS A 2 -1.36 -12.34 -25.05
N THR A 3 -1.33 -11.04 -24.83
CA THR A 3 -0.45 -10.38 -23.86
C THR A 3 -1.12 -10.46 -22.50
N LYS A 4 -0.42 -11.08 -21.55
CA LYS A 4 -0.89 -11.16 -20.18
C LYS A 4 -0.57 -9.85 -19.46
N VAL A 5 -1.51 -9.35 -18.68
CA VAL A 5 -1.34 -8.17 -17.84
C VAL A 5 -1.56 -8.58 -16.40
N ALA A 6 -0.51 -8.47 -15.59
CA ALA A 6 -0.54 -8.88 -14.19
C ALA A 6 -0.50 -7.63 -13.32
N PHE A 7 -1.65 -7.28 -12.74
CA PHE A 7 -1.73 -6.19 -11.77
C PHE A 7 -1.43 -6.70 -10.36
N LEU A 8 -0.60 -5.96 -9.63
CA LEU A 8 -0.41 -6.11 -8.19
C LEU A 8 -0.69 -4.76 -7.53
N TRP A 9 -1.80 -4.69 -6.79
CA TRP A 9 -2.13 -3.55 -5.94
C TRP A 9 -1.59 -3.79 -4.53
N HIS A 10 -0.61 -3.00 -4.12
CA HIS A 10 0.02 -3.11 -2.81
C HIS A 10 -0.73 -2.25 -1.78
N MET A 11 -1.49 -2.90 -0.89
CA MET A 11 -2.23 -2.22 0.17
C MET A 11 -1.38 -2.16 1.43
N HIS A 12 -0.95 -0.96 1.81
CA HIS A 12 -0.08 -0.77 2.97
C HIS A 12 -0.44 0.50 3.72
N GLN A 13 -0.27 0.45 5.04
CA GLN A 13 -0.06 1.62 5.88
C GLN A 13 0.94 1.24 6.97
N PRO A 14 1.78 2.18 7.43
CA PRO A 14 2.60 1.98 8.61
C PRO A 14 1.80 1.48 9.82
N PHE A 15 2.50 0.83 10.75
CA PHE A 15 1.90 0.44 12.02
C PHE A 15 1.84 1.65 12.95
N TYR A 16 0.65 2.24 13.11
CA TYR A 16 0.45 3.48 13.85
C TYR A 16 0.13 3.30 15.33
N LYS A 17 -0.09 2.05 15.76
CA LYS A 17 -0.45 1.73 17.14
C LYS A 17 0.81 1.65 18.00
N ASP A 18 0.90 2.52 18.99
CA ASP A 18 1.89 2.39 20.06
C ASP A 18 1.45 1.27 21.01
N LEU A 19 2.21 0.18 21.15
CA LEU A 19 1.78 -0.94 22.01
C LEU A 19 1.92 -0.65 23.50
N VAL A 20 2.61 0.43 23.90
CA VAL A 20 2.73 0.86 25.30
C VAL A 20 1.46 1.58 25.74
N THR A 21 1.02 2.57 24.96
CA THR A 21 -0.20 3.35 25.27
C THR A 21 -1.47 2.70 24.72
N ASN A 22 -1.33 1.83 23.72
CA ASN A 22 -2.41 1.23 22.92
C ASN A 22 -3.23 2.30 22.18
N GLU A 23 -2.62 3.43 21.83
CA GLU A 23 -3.22 4.53 21.07
C GLU A 23 -2.68 4.58 19.64
N TYR A 24 -3.56 4.96 18.70
CA TYR A 24 -3.21 5.17 17.31
C TYR A 24 -2.73 6.61 17.10
N ALA A 25 -1.53 6.76 16.54
CA ALA A 25 -0.94 8.07 16.29
C ALA A 25 -1.61 8.82 15.12
N LEU A 26 -2.09 8.10 14.10
CA LEU A 26 -2.64 8.66 12.86
C LEU A 26 -3.85 7.85 12.34
N PRO A 27 -4.80 8.49 11.64
CA PRO A 27 -6.08 7.88 11.25
C PRO A 27 -6.04 7.17 9.88
N TRP A 28 -4.88 7.10 9.23
CA TRP A 28 -4.80 6.77 7.80
C TRP A 28 -5.34 5.38 7.45
N VAL A 29 -5.13 4.38 8.32
CA VAL A 29 -5.74 3.05 8.14
C VAL A 29 -7.26 3.14 8.07
N ARG A 30 -7.89 3.91 8.97
CA ARG A 30 -9.35 4.09 8.99
C ARG A 30 -9.81 4.80 7.72
N PHE A 31 -9.15 5.89 7.34
CA PHE A 31 -9.53 6.66 6.15
C PHE A 31 -9.38 5.87 4.84
N HIS A 32 -8.28 5.15 4.64
CA HIS A 32 -8.12 4.31 3.45
C HIS A 32 -9.02 3.07 3.47
N ALA A 33 -9.38 2.54 4.64
CA ALA A 33 -10.40 1.49 4.74
C ALA A 33 -11.79 1.96 4.31
N LEU A 34 -12.13 3.23 4.55
CA LEU A 34 -13.38 3.83 4.09
C LEU A 34 -13.39 4.13 2.59
N LYS A 35 -12.22 4.33 1.97
CA LYS A 35 -12.12 4.87 0.61
C LYS A 35 -11.64 3.87 -0.44
N ASP A 36 -10.60 3.10 -0.11
CA ASP A 36 -9.78 2.42 -1.11
C ASP A 36 -9.96 0.90 -1.05
N TYR A 37 -9.80 0.31 0.13
CA TYR A 37 -9.62 -1.13 0.26
C TYR A 37 -10.84 -1.96 -0.14
N TYR A 38 -12.06 -1.51 0.20
CA TYR A 38 -13.29 -2.19 -0.18
C TYR A 38 -13.61 -2.00 -1.67
N GLY A 39 -13.74 -0.75 -2.12
CA GLY A 39 -14.26 -0.42 -3.44
C GLY A 39 -13.40 -0.93 -4.60
N MET A 40 -12.08 -1.02 -4.42
CA MET A 40 -11.18 -1.55 -5.45
C MET A 40 -11.41 -3.04 -5.74
N VAL A 41 -11.62 -3.85 -4.71
CA VAL A 41 -11.92 -5.28 -4.89
C VAL A 41 -13.35 -5.47 -5.35
N HIS A 42 -14.29 -4.73 -4.74
CA HIS A 42 -15.70 -4.81 -5.07
C HIS A 42 -15.97 -4.53 -6.55
N LEU A 43 -15.23 -3.59 -7.15
CA LEU A 43 -15.31 -3.28 -8.59
C LEU A 43 -15.11 -4.50 -9.50
N LEU A 44 -14.35 -5.52 -9.07
CA LEU A 44 -14.13 -6.73 -9.88
C LEU A 44 -15.37 -7.60 -10.05
N GLN A 45 -16.41 -7.43 -9.22
CA GLN A 45 -17.67 -8.16 -9.39
C GLN A 45 -18.33 -7.85 -10.74
N PHE A 46 -18.08 -6.67 -11.30
CA PHE A 46 -18.60 -6.25 -12.61
C PHE A 46 -17.77 -6.78 -13.79
N PHE A 47 -16.60 -7.37 -13.53
CA PHE A 47 -15.66 -7.84 -14.55
C PHE A 47 -15.18 -9.28 -14.27
N PRO A 48 -16.06 -10.30 -14.42
CA PRO A 48 -15.77 -11.68 -14.01
C PRO A 48 -14.61 -12.35 -14.75
N LYS A 49 -14.16 -11.80 -15.89
CA LYS A 49 -13.03 -12.31 -16.67
C LYS A 49 -11.67 -11.83 -16.17
N LEU A 50 -11.64 -10.81 -15.30
CA LEU A 50 -10.38 -10.25 -14.82
C LEU A 50 -9.90 -11.00 -13.59
N HIS A 51 -8.64 -11.40 -13.61
CA HIS A 51 -7.96 -11.88 -12.41
C HIS A 51 -6.84 -10.92 -12.04
N LEU A 52 -6.82 -10.45 -10.79
CA LEU A 52 -5.82 -9.50 -10.29
C LEU A 52 -5.12 -10.04 -9.03
N THR A 53 -4.02 -9.40 -8.64
CA THR A 53 -3.35 -9.70 -7.37
C THR A 53 -3.49 -8.51 -6.42
N PHE A 54 -3.92 -8.79 -5.20
CA PHE A 54 -3.85 -7.83 -4.12
C PHE A 54 -2.80 -8.30 -3.13
N ASN A 55 -1.87 -7.40 -2.82
CA ASN A 55 -0.91 -7.63 -1.77
C ASN A 55 -1.39 -6.91 -0.51
N LEU A 56 -1.53 -7.65 0.59
CA LEU A 56 -2.07 -7.13 1.84
C LEU A 56 -1.01 -7.24 2.92
N VAL A 57 -0.51 -6.11 3.41
CA VAL A 57 0.47 -6.11 4.50
C VAL A 57 -0.19 -6.55 5.81
N PRO A 58 0.36 -7.53 6.55
CA PRO A 58 -0.26 -8.00 7.79
C PRO A 58 -0.48 -6.92 8.85
N SER A 59 0.48 -6.01 9.04
CA SER A 59 0.34 -4.88 9.98
C SER A 59 -0.81 -3.95 9.63
N LEU A 60 -1.12 -3.75 8.35
CA LEU A 60 -2.32 -3.02 7.92
C LEU A 60 -3.58 -3.76 8.36
N LEU A 61 -3.65 -5.06 8.10
CA LEU A 61 -4.83 -5.88 8.40
C LEU A 61 -5.11 -5.97 9.90
N VAL A 62 -4.08 -6.08 10.75
CA VAL A 62 -4.22 -6.01 12.22
C VAL A 62 -4.92 -4.71 12.63
N GLN A 63 -4.51 -3.59 12.07
CA GLN A 63 -5.09 -2.29 12.40
C GLN A 63 -6.54 -2.16 11.89
N ILE A 64 -6.83 -2.68 10.69
CA ILE A 64 -8.21 -2.74 10.18
C ILE A 64 -9.11 -3.56 11.12
N GLN A 65 -8.62 -4.69 11.66
CA GLN A 65 -9.37 -5.49 12.64
C GLN A 65 -9.65 -4.70 13.92
N ASP A 66 -8.65 -3.98 14.46
CA ASP A 66 -8.84 -3.15 15.65
C ASP A 66 -9.96 -2.10 15.45
N TYR A 67 -10.03 -1.46 14.27
CA TYR A 67 -11.10 -0.53 13.93
C TYR A 67 -12.44 -1.23 13.70
N ALA A 68 -12.45 -2.38 13.01
CA ALA A 68 -13.65 -3.15 12.74
C ALA A 68 -14.33 -3.64 14.04
N ASP A 69 -13.53 -4.07 15.01
CA ASP A 69 -13.95 -4.51 16.34
C ASP A 69 -14.29 -3.34 17.29
N ASP A 70 -14.22 -2.10 16.81
CA ASP A 70 -14.43 -0.86 17.58
C ASP A 70 -13.54 -0.76 18.84
N SER A 71 -12.34 -1.34 18.77
CA SER A 71 -11.36 -1.40 19.87
C SER A 71 -10.19 -0.42 19.70
N ALA A 72 -10.02 0.14 18.50
CA ALA A 72 -8.99 1.12 18.20
C ALA A 72 -9.17 2.41 19.01
N LYS A 73 -8.11 2.79 19.74
CA LYS A 73 -8.05 4.09 20.43
C LYS A 73 -7.41 5.13 19.52
N ASP A 74 -8.22 5.69 18.64
CA ASP A 74 -7.82 6.76 17.72
C ASP A 74 -8.40 8.11 18.17
N ARG A 75 -7.52 9.08 18.47
CA ARG A 75 -7.91 10.44 18.86
C ARG A 75 -8.72 11.14 17.78
N PHE A 76 -8.42 10.92 16.50
CA PHE A 76 -9.17 11.50 15.40
C PHE A 76 -10.59 10.96 15.37
N PHE A 77 -10.75 9.64 15.46
CA PHE A 77 -12.06 9.00 15.46
C PHE A 77 -12.90 9.36 16.70
N TYR A 78 -12.27 9.40 17.88
CA TYR A 78 -12.91 9.86 19.12
C TYR A 78 -13.42 11.29 18.98
N LEU A 79 -12.55 12.21 18.53
CA LEU A 79 -12.92 13.62 18.37
C LEU A 79 -13.89 13.85 17.22
N ALA A 80 -13.95 12.97 16.22
CA ALA A 80 -14.98 12.99 15.19
C ALA A 80 -16.36 12.60 15.72
N SER A 81 -16.43 11.90 16.86
CA SER A 81 -17.69 11.43 17.47
C SER A 81 -18.11 12.21 18.72
N LYS A 82 -17.18 12.94 19.37
CA LYS A 82 -17.44 13.69 20.62
C LYS A 82 -18.47 14.81 20.41
N PRO A 83 -19.44 15.03 21.32
CA PRO A 83 -20.40 16.13 21.23
C PRO A 83 -19.72 17.49 21.03
N ALA A 84 -20.21 18.29 20.06
CA ALA A 84 -19.53 19.51 19.64
C ALA A 84 -19.52 20.60 20.73
N ASP A 85 -20.53 20.61 21.60
CA ASP A 85 -20.64 21.51 22.75
C ASP A 85 -19.70 21.14 23.90
N ALA A 86 -19.29 19.87 23.98
CA ALA A 86 -18.38 19.32 24.98
C ALA A 86 -16.88 19.38 24.58
N LEU A 87 -16.56 19.92 23.40
CA LEU A 87 -15.18 20.07 22.94
C LEU A 87 -14.44 21.14 23.76
N SER A 88 -13.28 20.77 24.32
CA SER A 88 -12.35 21.71 24.97
C SER A 88 -11.71 22.65 23.93
N VAL A 89 -11.04 23.71 24.39
CA VAL A 89 -10.34 24.63 23.49
C VAL A 89 -9.23 23.90 22.73
N GLU A 90 -8.50 23.01 23.39
CA GLU A 90 -7.42 22.21 22.82
C GLU A 90 -7.93 21.25 21.75
N GLU A 91 -9.07 20.61 21.99
CA GLU A 91 -9.71 19.71 21.02
C GLU A 91 -10.26 20.48 19.82
N ARG A 92 -10.86 21.66 20.04
CA ARG A 92 -11.28 22.55 18.96
C ARG A 92 -10.10 22.97 18.08
N VAL A 93 -8.97 23.33 18.69
CA VAL A 93 -7.73 23.63 17.96
C VAL A 93 -7.25 22.40 17.18
N PHE A 94 -7.32 21.21 17.78
CA PHE A 94 -6.97 19.96 17.09
C PHE A 94 -7.82 19.75 15.83
N LEU A 95 -9.16 19.90 15.92
CA LEU A 95 -10.06 19.80 14.77
C LEU A 95 -9.66 20.78 13.67
N LEU A 96 -9.48 22.07 13.99
CA LEU A 96 -9.12 23.08 12.99
C LEU A 96 -7.75 22.83 12.35
N ARG A 97 -6.85 22.12 13.01
CA ARG A 97 -5.54 21.76 12.46
C ARG A 97 -5.57 20.55 11.55
N TYR A 98 -6.33 19.53 11.94
CA TYR A 98 -6.15 18.18 11.38
C TYR A 98 -7.37 17.65 10.62
N PHE A 99 -8.57 18.19 10.82
CA PHE A 99 -9.78 17.72 10.12
C PHE A 99 -9.88 18.24 8.67
N PHE A 100 -8.80 18.81 8.13
CA PHE A 100 -8.67 19.21 6.73
C PHE A 100 -7.53 18.46 6.01
N GLN A 101 -6.97 17.40 6.62
CA GLN A 101 -5.90 16.58 6.01
C GLN A 101 -6.49 15.61 4.97
N SER A 102 -7.07 16.17 3.92
CA SER A 102 -7.68 15.47 2.78
C SER A 102 -7.43 16.30 1.52
N ASN A 103 -7.45 15.68 0.34
CA ASN A 103 -7.23 16.42 -0.90
C ASN A 103 -8.21 17.61 -1.08
N GLU A 104 -7.67 18.82 -1.28
CA GLU A 104 -8.45 20.06 -1.38
C GLU A 104 -9.48 19.98 -2.53
N PHE A 105 -9.11 19.44 -3.68
CA PHE A 105 -9.92 19.53 -4.90
C PHE A 105 -10.94 18.41 -5.03
N THR A 106 -10.54 17.18 -4.72
CA THR A 106 -11.35 15.98 -4.96
C THR A 106 -12.19 15.59 -3.74
N LEU A 107 -11.76 15.94 -2.52
CA LEU A 107 -12.44 15.55 -1.27
C LEU A 107 -13.03 16.75 -0.52
N ILE A 108 -12.30 17.85 -0.34
CA ILE A 108 -12.83 19.02 0.39
C ILE A 108 -13.84 19.79 -0.47
N LYS A 109 -13.42 20.24 -1.66
CA LYS A 109 -14.24 21.07 -2.56
C LYS A 109 -15.45 20.36 -3.15
N ARG A 110 -15.54 19.03 -3.05
CA ARG A 110 -16.74 18.28 -3.46
C ARG A 110 -17.93 18.55 -2.54
N LEU A 111 -17.68 18.95 -1.29
CA LEU A 111 -18.71 19.23 -0.28
C LEU A 111 -18.75 20.75 0.00
N PRO A 112 -19.76 21.50 -0.49
CA PRO A 112 -19.74 22.96 -0.45
C PRO A 112 -19.55 23.57 0.95
N ARG A 113 -20.20 22.98 1.96
CA ARG A 113 -20.06 23.44 3.34
C ARG A 113 -18.67 23.15 3.92
N TYR A 114 -18.05 22.04 3.53
CA TYR A 114 -16.71 21.68 3.99
C TYR A 114 -15.68 22.66 3.43
N GLN A 115 -15.82 23.02 2.14
CA GLN A 115 -15.05 24.09 1.51
C GLN A 115 -15.23 25.43 2.23
N GLU A 116 -16.46 25.83 2.56
CA GLU A 116 -16.73 27.09 3.27
C GLU A 116 -15.98 27.16 4.61
N ILE A 117 -15.98 26.06 5.38
CA ILE A 117 -15.28 25.96 6.66
C ILE A 117 -13.76 25.96 6.43
N PHE A 118 -13.26 25.20 5.45
CA PHE A 118 -11.84 25.16 5.10
C PHE A 118 -11.29 26.55 4.71
N GLU A 119 -12.03 27.31 3.91
CA GLU A 119 -11.63 28.66 3.50
C GLU A 119 -11.51 29.63 4.68
N LYS A 120 -12.30 29.44 5.74
CA LYS A 120 -12.17 30.22 6.99
C LYS A 120 -10.91 29.87 7.78
N VAL A 121 -10.30 28.70 7.57
CA VAL A 121 -9.19 28.20 8.39
C VAL A 121 -7.84 28.28 7.66
N ARG A 122 -7.82 28.04 6.34
CA ARG A 122 -6.60 27.81 5.53
C ARG A 122 -5.53 28.90 5.61
N HIS A 123 -5.89 30.13 6.00
CA HIS A 123 -4.98 31.27 6.08
C HIS A 123 -4.30 31.41 7.45
N PHE A 124 -4.69 30.62 8.44
CA PHE A 124 -4.13 30.65 9.79
C PHE A 124 -3.11 29.53 9.97
N GLN A 125 -1.90 29.87 10.40
CA GLN A 125 -0.80 28.90 10.51
C GLN A 125 -0.26 28.79 11.94
N SER A 126 -0.20 29.89 12.68
CA SER A 126 0.35 29.89 14.04
C SER A 126 -0.62 29.31 15.08
N GLN A 127 -0.06 28.82 16.19
CA GLN A 127 -0.85 28.30 17.32
C GLN A 127 -1.80 29.34 17.90
N GLU A 128 -1.32 30.57 18.10
CA GLU A 128 -2.15 31.63 18.67
C GLU A 128 -3.32 32.02 17.77
N GLU A 129 -3.10 32.07 16.45
CA GLU A 129 -4.13 32.39 15.47
C GLU A 129 -5.26 31.36 15.49
N ILE A 130 -4.91 30.07 15.45
CA ILE A 130 -5.90 28.99 15.45
C ILE A 130 -6.64 28.93 16.80
N GLU A 131 -5.97 29.19 17.92
CA GLU A 131 -6.64 29.25 19.23
C GLU A 131 -7.63 30.42 19.34
N ARG A 132 -7.28 31.59 18.78
CA ARG A 132 -8.22 32.73 18.72
C ARG A 132 -9.39 32.43 17.80
N LEU A 133 -9.14 31.77 16.66
CA LEU A 133 -10.18 31.35 15.73
C LEU A 133 -11.12 30.32 16.34
N SER A 134 -10.57 29.36 17.09
CA SER A 134 -11.34 28.25 17.66
C SER A 134 -12.43 28.71 18.63
N LYS A 135 -12.22 29.84 19.31
CA LYS A 135 -13.19 30.49 20.20
C LYS A 135 -14.32 31.22 19.46
N ARG A 136 -14.15 31.51 18.17
CA ARG A 136 -15.14 32.23 17.32
C ARG A 136 -16.05 31.30 16.53
N PHE A 137 -15.60 30.08 16.27
CA PHE A 137 -16.41 29.06 15.62
C PHE A 137 -17.62 28.70 16.48
N SER A 138 -18.77 28.64 15.85
CA SER A 138 -20.01 28.17 16.48
C SER A 138 -19.98 26.66 16.73
N ILE A 139 -20.80 26.17 17.65
CA ILE A 139 -21.00 24.73 17.90
C ILE A 139 -21.42 24.03 16.59
N GLN A 140 -22.31 24.66 15.80
CA GLN A 140 -22.76 24.12 14.53
C GLN A 140 -21.63 23.99 13.49
N GLU A 141 -20.67 24.92 13.46
CA GLU A 141 -19.52 24.80 12.56
C GLU A 141 -18.60 23.64 12.93
N TYR A 142 -18.41 23.36 14.23
CA TYR A 142 -17.67 22.17 14.66
C TYR A 142 -18.41 20.89 14.32
N LEU A 143 -19.72 20.86 14.53
CA LEU A 143 -20.54 19.69 14.24
C LEU A 143 -20.54 19.41 12.73
N ASP A 144 -20.73 20.43 11.90
CA ASP A 144 -20.60 20.31 10.44
C ASP A 144 -19.20 19.82 10.04
N LEU A 145 -18.14 20.37 10.64
CA LEU A 145 -16.76 19.93 10.37
C LEU A 145 -16.53 18.46 10.71
N GLN A 146 -16.97 18.02 11.90
CA GLN A 146 -16.83 16.63 12.35
C GLN A 146 -17.47 15.65 11.35
N VAL A 147 -18.69 15.94 10.90
CA VAL A 147 -19.43 15.10 9.95
C VAL A 147 -18.82 15.15 8.55
N LEU A 148 -18.55 16.34 8.02
CA LEU A 148 -18.10 16.51 6.65
C LEU A 148 -16.69 15.97 6.43
N SER A 149 -15.79 16.13 7.40
CA SER A 149 -14.43 15.59 7.30
C SER A 149 -14.40 14.07 7.31
N GLN A 150 -15.45 13.40 7.81
CA GLN A 150 -15.62 11.95 7.76
C GLN A 150 -16.28 11.52 6.45
N LEU A 151 -17.42 12.13 6.08
CA LEU A 151 -18.13 11.86 4.82
C LEU A 151 -17.24 12.05 3.58
N ALA A 152 -16.25 12.94 3.66
CA ALA A 152 -15.25 13.14 2.61
C ALA A 152 -14.40 11.90 2.29
N TRP A 153 -14.38 10.87 3.14
CA TRP A 153 -13.58 9.66 2.93
C TRP A 153 -14.36 8.42 2.53
N PHE A 154 -15.69 8.47 2.52
CA PHE A 154 -16.48 7.32 2.09
C PHE A 154 -16.22 6.97 0.63
N ASP A 155 -16.11 5.68 0.37
CA ASP A 155 -16.02 5.10 -0.96
C ASP A 155 -17.23 5.48 -1.83
N GLU A 156 -16.99 5.61 -3.13
CA GLU A 156 -17.99 6.08 -4.10
C GLU A 156 -19.24 5.19 -4.18
N TYR A 157 -19.14 3.87 -3.91
CA TYR A 157 -20.33 3.02 -3.83
C TYR A 157 -21.23 3.40 -2.65
N TYR A 158 -20.65 3.77 -1.50
CA TYR A 158 -21.44 4.23 -0.36
C TYR A 158 -22.04 5.61 -0.62
N LEU A 159 -21.26 6.53 -1.18
CA LEU A 159 -21.73 7.86 -1.54
C LEU A 159 -22.89 7.82 -2.55
N ARG A 160 -22.87 6.85 -3.48
CA ARG A 160 -23.87 6.72 -4.55
C ARG A 160 -25.06 5.86 -4.18
N ASP A 161 -24.85 4.76 -3.45
CA ASP A 161 -25.83 3.68 -3.33
C ASP A 161 -26.35 3.46 -1.89
N ASP A 162 -25.58 3.81 -0.85
CA ASP A 162 -26.05 3.66 0.54
C ASP A 162 -27.07 4.77 0.89
N PRO A 163 -28.31 4.43 1.28
CA PRO A 163 -29.36 5.43 1.48
C PRO A 163 -29.07 6.41 2.61
N VAL A 164 -28.41 5.98 3.69
CA VAL A 164 -28.10 6.85 4.84
C VAL A 164 -26.97 7.81 4.48
N VAL A 165 -25.88 7.31 3.89
CA VAL A 165 -24.76 8.15 3.46
C VAL A 165 -25.22 9.18 2.43
N ARG A 166 -26.08 8.79 1.47
CA ARG A 166 -26.66 9.71 0.50
C ARG A 166 -27.51 10.80 1.14
N GLU A 167 -28.34 10.46 2.12
CA GLU A 167 -29.17 11.44 2.83
C GLU A 167 -28.30 12.44 3.60
N LEU A 168 -27.25 11.94 4.26
CA LEU A 168 -26.25 12.78 4.94
C LEU A 168 -25.54 13.73 3.97
N VAL A 169 -25.06 13.22 2.82
CA VAL A 169 -24.44 14.06 1.79
C VAL A 169 -25.42 15.10 1.23
N ALA A 170 -26.67 14.71 0.98
CA ALA A 170 -27.71 15.62 0.46
C ALA A 170 -28.09 16.71 1.47
N LYS A 171 -28.07 16.41 2.77
CA LYS A 171 -28.30 17.38 3.85
C LYS A 171 -27.27 18.50 3.80
N GLY A 172 -26.00 18.17 3.59
CA GLY A 172 -24.91 19.09 3.23
C GLY A 172 -24.46 20.09 4.31
N ARG A 173 -25.31 20.43 5.28
CA ARG A 173 -25.02 21.35 6.39
C ARG A 173 -26.05 21.22 7.51
N ASN A 174 -25.80 21.92 8.63
CA ASN A 174 -26.68 21.94 9.80
C ASN A 174 -26.93 20.51 10.33
N TYR A 175 -25.84 19.74 10.42
CA TYR A 175 -25.90 18.40 10.97
C TYR A 175 -26.24 18.46 12.46
N SER A 176 -26.76 17.35 12.98
CA SER A 176 -27.10 17.11 14.36
C SER A 176 -26.16 16.06 14.96
N GLU A 177 -26.20 15.93 16.28
CA GLU A 177 -25.44 14.89 16.98
C GLU A 177 -25.86 13.47 16.54
N GLU A 178 -27.13 13.28 16.14
CA GLU A 178 -27.63 12.03 15.59
C GLU A 178 -27.02 11.70 14.22
N ASP A 179 -26.89 12.70 13.33
CA ASP A 179 -26.22 12.49 12.03
C ASP A 179 -24.77 12.03 12.20
N LYS A 180 -24.07 12.58 13.20
CA LYS A 180 -22.68 12.21 13.51
C LYS A 180 -22.57 10.77 13.98
N LEU A 181 -23.52 10.29 14.77
CA LEU A 181 -23.60 8.88 15.17
C LEU A 181 -23.89 7.98 13.95
N MET A 182 -24.79 8.38 13.06
CA MET A 182 -25.07 7.64 11.82
C MET A 182 -23.82 7.52 10.92
N VAL A 183 -23.03 8.59 10.80
CA VAL A 183 -21.74 8.54 10.06
C VAL A 183 -20.82 7.51 10.69
N ARG A 184 -20.64 7.55 12.01
CA ARG A 184 -19.78 6.61 12.74
C ARG A 184 -20.22 5.16 12.54
N GLU A 185 -21.52 4.89 12.62
CA GLU A 185 -22.08 3.56 12.39
C GLU A 185 -21.79 3.07 10.96
N LYS A 186 -21.93 3.95 9.96
CA LYS A 186 -21.61 3.63 8.57
C LYS A 186 -20.13 3.45 8.31
N GLU A 187 -19.27 4.16 9.03
CA GLU A 187 -17.83 3.91 8.97
C GLU A 187 -17.48 2.50 9.44
N LEU A 188 -17.99 2.11 10.62
CA LEU A 188 -17.78 0.77 11.15
C LEU A 188 -18.37 -0.31 10.25
N GLU A 189 -19.57 -0.08 9.69
CA GLU A 189 -20.18 -0.99 8.72
C GLU A 189 -19.25 -1.22 7.52
N LEU A 190 -18.70 -0.15 6.94
CA LEU A 190 -17.82 -0.24 5.77
C LEU A 190 -16.49 -0.92 6.11
N ILE A 191 -15.83 -0.53 7.20
CA ILE A 191 -14.57 -1.14 7.65
C ILE A 191 -14.76 -2.65 7.88
N ASN A 192 -15.89 -3.06 8.47
CA ASN A 192 -16.24 -4.47 8.67
C ASN A 192 -16.46 -5.26 7.37
N LYS A 193 -16.66 -4.60 6.22
CA LYS A 193 -16.78 -5.26 4.90
C LYS A 193 -15.45 -5.45 4.18
N VAL A 194 -14.37 -4.76 4.60
CA VAL A 194 -13.09 -4.79 3.88
C VAL A 194 -12.53 -6.21 3.78
N ILE A 195 -12.16 -6.83 4.90
CA ILE A 195 -11.55 -8.18 4.90
C ILE A 195 -12.49 -9.24 4.28
N PRO A 196 -13.81 -9.26 4.60
CA PRO A 196 -14.74 -10.18 3.95
C PRO A 196 -14.82 -10.05 2.43
N GLU A 197 -14.73 -8.85 1.85
CA GLU A 197 -14.78 -8.68 0.39
C GLU A 197 -13.54 -9.28 -0.28
N TYR A 198 -12.34 -9.09 0.28
CA TYR A 198 -11.12 -9.76 -0.21
C TYR A 198 -11.26 -11.28 -0.15
N LYS A 199 -11.74 -11.81 0.98
CA LYS A 199 -11.97 -13.26 1.14
C LYS A 199 -12.97 -13.78 0.10
N ALA A 200 -14.09 -13.09 -0.08
CA ALA A 200 -15.11 -13.50 -1.03
C ALA A 200 -14.61 -13.43 -2.49
N ALA A 201 -13.84 -12.40 -2.85
CA ALA A 201 -13.23 -12.30 -4.18
C ALA A 201 -12.19 -13.41 -4.44
N PHE A 202 -11.43 -13.77 -3.42
CA PHE A 202 -10.50 -14.89 -3.48
C PHE A 202 -11.23 -16.23 -3.66
N GLU A 203 -12.28 -16.49 -2.86
CA GLU A 203 -13.09 -17.72 -2.95
C GLU A 203 -13.79 -17.89 -4.31
N ARG A 204 -14.14 -16.77 -4.97
CA ARG A 204 -14.67 -16.77 -6.35
C ARG A 204 -13.58 -16.98 -7.42
N GLY A 205 -12.31 -17.05 -7.04
CA GLY A 205 -11.18 -17.23 -7.95
C GLY A 205 -10.81 -15.99 -8.77
N GLN A 206 -11.34 -14.81 -8.42
CA GLN A 206 -11.08 -13.57 -9.16
C GLN A 206 -9.80 -12.86 -8.73
N ILE A 207 -9.30 -13.13 -7.53
CA ILE A 207 -8.05 -12.53 -7.05
C ILE A 207 -7.09 -13.56 -6.49
N GLU A 208 -5.82 -13.21 -6.53
CA GLU A 208 -4.80 -13.78 -5.68
C GLU A 208 -4.53 -12.85 -4.50
N ILE A 209 -4.37 -13.43 -3.31
CA ILE A 209 -3.88 -12.72 -2.12
C ILE A 209 -2.40 -13.06 -1.93
N SER A 210 -1.57 -12.04 -1.99
CA SER A 210 -0.14 -12.11 -1.66
C SER A 210 0.15 -11.33 -0.37
N THR A 211 1.34 -11.53 0.21
CA THR A 211 1.73 -10.87 1.47
C THR A 211 3.05 -10.12 1.35
N SER A 212 3.36 -9.35 2.38
CA SER A 212 4.64 -8.69 2.65
C SER A 212 5.19 -9.14 4.01
N PRO A 213 6.43 -8.80 4.37
CA PRO A 213 6.93 -8.88 5.75
C PRO A 213 5.94 -8.24 6.72
N PHE A 214 5.75 -8.83 7.91
CA PHE A 214 4.63 -8.51 8.79
C PHE A 214 4.50 -7.00 9.10
N TYR A 215 5.60 -6.35 9.49
CA TYR A 215 5.67 -4.91 9.78
C TYR A 215 6.32 -4.10 8.66
N HIS A 216 6.43 -4.66 7.45
CA HIS A 216 7.01 -4.01 6.29
C HIS A 216 8.48 -3.51 6.43
N PRO A 217 9.41 -4.19 7.15
CA PRO A 217 10.81 -3.78 7.16
C PRO A 217 11.51 -4.01 5.81
N ILE A 218 12.60 -3.28 5.55
CA ILE A 218 13.48 -3.47 4.40
C ILE A 218 14.34 -4.72 4.62
N LEU A 219 13.85 -5.88 4.18
CA LEU A 219 14.46 -7.20 4.44
C LEU A 219 15.96 -7.29 4.11
N PRO A 220 16.48 -6.73 2.99
CA PRO A 220 17.91 -6.79 2.71
C PRO A 220 18.76 -6.14 3.82
N LEU A 221 18.29 -5.04 4.40
CA LEU A 221 19.00 -4.32 5.47
C LEU A 221 18.93 -5.06 6.82
N LEU A 222 17.86 -5.81 7.07
CA LEU A 222 17.81 -6.73 8.21
C LEU A 222 18.80 -7.88 8.05
N CYS A 223 18.88 -8.46 6.84
CA CYS A 223 19.82 -9.56 6.57
C CYS A 223 21.27 -9.12 6.78
N ASP A 224 21.65 -7.94 6.25
CA ASP A 224 22.93 -7.30 6.51
C ASP A 224 22.89 -5.82 6.08
N SER A 225 22.98 -4.88 7.02
CA SER A 225 22.91 -3.44 6.71
C SER A 225 24.04 -2.95 5.81
N ARG A 226 25.15 -3.70 5.68
CA ARG A 226 26.24 -3.35 4.74
C ARG A 226 25.90 -3.61 3.28
N ILE A 227 24.82 -4.33 2.97
CA ILE A 227 24.38 -4.58 1.59
C ILE A 227 24.16 -3.27 0.81
N ALA A 228 23.84 -2.16 1.49
CA ALA A 228 23.73 -0.84 0.88
C ALA A 228 25.02 -0.32 0.22
N ARG A 229 26.18 -0.90 0.53
CA ARG A 229 27.43 -0.56 -0.20
C ARG A 229 27.56 -1.26 -1.55
N GLU A 230 26.81 -2.33 -1.79
CA GLU A 230 26.84 -3.01 -3.10
C GLU A 230 26.20 -2.14 -4.19
N ASN A 231 25.14 -1.39 -3.85
CA ASN A 231 24.52 -0.44 -4.77
C ASN A 231 25.08 0.99 -4.68
N LEU A 232 25.54 1.43 -3.50
CA LEU A 232 26.12 2.76 -3.28
C LEU A 232 27.46 2.67 -2.50
N PRO A 233 28.60 2.43 -3.19
CA PRO A 233 29.88 2.14 -2.52
C PRO A 233 30.37 3.20 -1.51
N THR A 234 30.00 4.46 -1.71
CA THR A 234 30.42 5.59 -0.88
C THR A 234 29.39 6.00 0.19
N ILE A 235 28.30 5.24 0.35
CA ILE A 235 27.26 5.57 1.33
C ILE A 235 27.81 5.53 2.75
N ALA A 236 27.44 6.55 3.54
CA ALA A 236 27.73 6.56 4.97
C ALA A 236 26.85 5.51 5.66
N LEU A 237 27.44 4.57 6.38
CA LEU A 237 26.69 3.56 7.11
C LEU A 237 26.69 3.85 8.61
N PRO A 238 25.74 3.28 9.38
CA PRO A 238 25.83 3.23 10.82
C PRO A 238 27.18 2.65 11.26
N ARG A 239 27.64 3.09 12.44
CA ARG A 239 28.86 2.58 13.08
C ARG A 239 28.71 1.10 13.39
N ASN A 240 27.57 0.71 13.94
CA ASN A 240 27.26 -0.67 14.26
C ASN A 240 26.62 -1.38 13.07
N ARG A 241 27.16 -2.55 12.70
CA ARG A 241 26.60 -3.38 11.63
C ARG A 241 25.40 -4.14 12.18
N PHE A 242 24.26 -4.02 11.53
CA PHE A 242 23.04 -4.76 11.87
C PHE A 242 22.92 -5.98 10.97
N VAL A 243 22.87 -7.19 11.54
CA VAL A 243 22.88 -8.46 10.80
C VAL A 243 21.98 -9.47 11.51
N HIS A 244 20.72 -9.51 11.10
CA HIS A 244 19.68 -10.34 11.69
C HIS A 244 18.79 -10.98 10.60
N PRO A 245 19.33 -11.86 9.74
CA PRO A 245 18.53 -12.58 8.74
C PRO A 245 17.41 -13.43 9.38
N GLU A 246 17.55 -13.84 10.64
CA GLU A 246 16.50 -14.50 11.41
C GLU A 246 15.26 -13.62 11.63
N ASP A 247 15.42 -12.30 11.69
CA ASP A 247 14.30 -11.36 11.78
C ASP A 247 13.55 -11.29 10.45
N ALA A 248 14.27 -11.29 9.33
CA ALA A 248 13.66 -11.36 8.00
C ALA A 248 12.84 -12.64 7.83
N GLU A 249 13.36 -13.78 8.28
CA GLU A 249 12.62 -15.04 8.30
C GLU A 249 11.40 -15.00 9.25
N THR A 250 11.55 -14.41 10.43
CA THR A 250 10.46 -14.26 11.41
C THR A 250 9.33 -13.38 10.86
N GLN A 251 9.67 -12.25 10.26
CA GLN A 251 8.71 -11.32 9.64
C GLN A 251 7.91 -12.00 8.52
N LEU A 252 8.56 -12.79 7.68
CA LEU A 252 7.90 -13.55 6.60
C LEU A 252 7.07 -14.71 7.16
N THR A 253 7.57 -15.45 8.14
CA THR A 253 6.82 -16.56 8.76
C THR A 253 5.56 -16.06 9.44
N LYS A 254 5.66 -15.00 10.26
CA LYS A 254 4.50 -14.36 10.90
C LYS A 254 3.48 -13.89 9.88
N ALA A 255 3.94 -13.31 8.77
CA ALA A 255 3.08 -12.84 7.70
C ALA A 255 2.28 -13.97 7.06
N ILE A 256 2.97 -15.06 6.69
CA ILE A 256 2.32 -16.24 6.10
C ILE A 256 1.29 -16.82 7.07
N ASP A 257 1.66 -17.05 8.33
CA ASP A 257 0.77 -17.64 9.32
C ASP A 257 -0.44 -16.74 9.61
N PHE A 258 -0.25 -15.41 9.61
CA PHE A 258 -1.34 -14.46 9.80
C PHE A 258 -2.32 -14.46 8.63
N CYS A 259 -1.83 -14.39 7.39
CA CYS A 259 -2.67 -14.47 6.20
C CYS A 259 -3.42 -15.81 6.13
N GLU A 260 -2.77 -16.92 6.47
CA GLU A 260 -3.39 -18.25 6.48
C GLU A 260 -4.51 -18.34 7.53
N ARG A 261 -4.32 -17.77 8.73
CA ARG A 261 -5.40 -17.69 9.73
C ARG A 261 -6.56 -16.81 9.29
N LEU A 262 -6.28 -15.67 8.67
CA LEU A 262 -7.30 -14.67 8.34
C LEU A 262 -8.14 -15.06 7.11
N PHE A 263 -7.48 -15.53 6.06
CA PHE A 263 -8.11 -15.86 4.78
C PHE A 263 -8.34 -17.36 4.57
N GLY A 264 -7.73 -18.22 5.38
CA GLY A 264 -7.76 -19.67 5.20
C GLY A 264 -6.83 -20.18 4.09
N VAL A 265 -5.96 -19.31 3.56
CA VAL A 265 -5.04 -19.65 2.47
C VAL A 265 -3.64 -19.15 2.77
N ARG A 266 -2.67 -20.04 2.56
CA ARG A 266 -1.26 -19.75 2.66
C ARG A 266 -0.82 -18.94 1.41
N PRO A 267 -0.38 -17.68 1.55
CA PRO A 267 0.06 -16.88 0.40
C PRO A 267 1.29 -17.50 -0.25
N THR A 268 1.29 -17.58 -1.59
CA THR A 268 2.44 -18.08 -2.38
C THR A 268 3.24 -16.97 -3.04
N GLY A 269 2.75 -15.73 -2.96
CA GLY A 269 3.35 -14.54 -3.55
C GLY A 269 3.90 -13.58 -2.51
N LEU A 270 5.04 -12.98 -2.81
CA LEU A 270 5.71 -11.98 -1.97
C LEU A 270 5.89 -10.66 -2.71
N TRP A 271 5.33 -9.59 -2.16
CA TRP A 271 5.84 -8.24 -2.41
C TRP A 271 6.72 -7.87 -1.21
N PRO A 272 8.05 -7.88 -1.35
CA PRO A 272 8.91 -7.40 -0.29
C PRO A 272 8.69 -5.89 -0.14
N SER A 273 8.86 -5.37 1.07
CA SER A 273 8.70 -3.95 1.39
C SER A 273 9.45 -3.10 0.38
N GLU A 274 8.76 -2.20 -0.31
CA GLU A 274 9.35 -1.29 -1.30
C GLU A 274 10.02 -2.01 -2.48
N GLY A 275 9.54 -3.21 -2.84
CA GLY A 275 10.17 -4.06 -3.85
C GLY A 275 11.62 -4.44 -3.51
N SER A 276 12.00 -4.40 -2.22
CA SER A 276 13.40 -4.54 -1.78
C SER A 276 13.89 -5.99 -1.82
N VAL A 277 14.91 -6.25 -2.63
CA VAL A 277 15.43 -7.60 -2.87
C VAL A 277 16.95 -7.69 -2.68
N SER A 278 17.41 -8.90 -2.40
CA SER A 278 18.81 -9.34 -2.44
C SER A 278 18.83 -10.86 -2.54
N ASP A 279 19.98 -11.47 -2.85
CA ASP A 279 20.12 -12.94 -2.88
C ASP A 279 19.67 -13.58 -1.56
N ALA A 280 20.03 -12.98 -0.42
CA ALA A 280 19.63 -13.48 0.90
C ALA A 280 18.11 -13.50 1.09
N VAL A 281 17.41 -12.46 0.60
CA VAL A 281 15.95 -12.39 0.67
C VAL A 281 15.30 -13.44 -0.23
N LEU A 282 15.82 -13.64 -1.45
CA LEU A 282 15.33 -14.68 -2.36
C LEU A 282 15.55 -16.09 -1.79
N ASP A 283 16.71 -16.33 -1.16
CA ASP A 283 17.03 -17.58 -0.47
C ASP A 283 16.04 -17.87 0.67
N ILE A 284 15.78 -16.87 1.53
CA ILE A 284 14.82 -17.00 2.64
C ILE A 284 13.40 -17.24 2.09
N ALA A 285 12.96 -16.43 1.13
CA ALA A 285 11.61 -16.51 0.59
C ALA A 285 11.34 -17.87 -0.09
N SER A 286 12.25 -18.35 -0.92
CA SER A 286 12.12 -19.64 -1.61
C SER A 286 12.06 -20.82 -0.62
N ARG A 287 12.86 -20.78 0.45
CA ARG A 287 12.84 -21.80 1.52
C ARG A 287 11.53 -21.81 2.32
N LEU A 288 10.92 -20.63 2.53
CA LEU A 288 9.62 -20.50 3.20
C LEU A 288 8.43 -20.91 2.32
N GLY A 289 8.68 -21.26 1.05
CA GLY A 289 7.68 -21.78 0.13
C GLY A 289 7.02 -20.70 -0.75
N PHE A 290 7.57 -19.49 -0.83
CA PHE A 290 7.11 -18.52 -1.82
C PHE A 290 7.48 -18.99 -3.24
N HIS A 291 6.50 -18.94 -4.15
CA HIS A 291 6.67 -19.35 -5.54
C HIS A 291 7.09 -18.20 -6.44
N TRP A 292 6.68 -16.98 -6.10
CA TRP A 292 7.07 -15.78 -6.81
C TRP A 292 7.30 -14.60 -5.86
N ILE A 293 8.15 -13.70 -6.31
CA ILE A 293 8.43 -12.40 -5.71
C ILE A 293 8.46 -11.34 -6.81
N ALA A 294 8.13 -10.09 -6.48
CA ALA A 294 8.18 -9.00 -7.46
C ALA A 294 9.06 -7.83 -7.00
N THR A 295 9.68 -7.15 -7.96
CA THR A 295 10.54 -5.97 -7.78
C THR A 295 10.52 -5.11 -9.05
N ASP A 296 11.45 -4.17 -9.22
CA ASP A 296 11.44 -3.15 -10.26
C ASP A 296 12.32 -3.46 -11.49
N GLU A 297 11.95 -2.94 -12.67
CA GLU A 297 12.73 -3.09 -13.91
C GLU A 297 14.17 -2.60 -13.78
N GLU A 298 14.45 -1.58 -12.99
CA GLU A 298 15.82 -1.09 -12.85
C GLU A 298 16.72 -2.10 -12.10
N ILE A 299 16.15 -2.90 -11.19
CA ILE A 299 16.85 -4.01 -10.54
C ILE A 299 17.20 -5.08 -11.56
N LEU A 300 16.27 -5.40 -12.47
CA LEU A 300 16.55 -6.32 -13.58
C LEU A 300 17.66 -5.80 -14.48
N ALA A 301 17.59 -4.52 -14.85
CA ALA A 301 18.59 -3.90 -15.72
C ALA A 301 20.00 -4.05 -15.13
N ARG A 302 20.16 -3.74 -13.84
CA ARG A 302 21.44 -3.90 -13.13
C ARG A 302 21.86 -5.36 -12.97
N THR A 303 20.91 -6.25 -12.73
CA THR A 303 21.16 -7.70 -12.62
C THR A 303 21.71 -8.27 -13.92
N LEU A 304 21.19 -7.83 -15.07
CA LEU A 304 21.61 -8.28 -16.39
C LEU A 304 22.80 -7.49 -16.97
N GLY A 305 23.21 -6.39 -16.33
CA GLY A 305 24.22 -5.49 -16.87
C GLY A 305 23.76 -4.74 -18.13
N ILE A 306 22.46 -4.48 -18.25
CA ILE A 306 21.85 -3.75 -19.36
C ILE A 306 21.29 -2.41 -18.88
N GLY A 307 20.81 -1.58 -19.82
CA GLY A 307 20.01 -0.40 -19.51
C GLY A 307 18.69 -0.48 -20.27
N PHE A 308 17.59 -0.13 -19.61
CA PHE A 308 16.31 0.06 -20.28
C PHE A 308 16.19 1.50 -20.77
N SER A 309 15.86 1.65 -22.04
CA SER A 309 15.52 2.93 -22.65
C SER A 309 14.14 2.86 -23.28
N ARG A 310 13.44 4.01 -23.25
CA ARG A 310 12.11 4.14 -23.84
C ARG A 310 12.14 5.21 -24.92
N SER A 311 11.65 4.87 -26.10
CA SER A 311 11.47 5.78 -27.23
C SER A 311 10.20 6.63 -27.06
N GLU A 312 9.95 7.54 -28.02
CA GLU A 312 8.80 8.46 -27.98
C GLU A 312 7.48 7.72 -27.73
N GLY A 313 6.67 8.26 -26.82
CA GLY A 313 5.43 7.62 -26.40
C GLY A 313 5.60 6.48 -25.40
N GLY A 314 6.80 6.25 -24.86
CA GLY A 314 7.05 5.34 -23.74
C GLY A 314 7.29 3.88 -24.13
N LYS A 315 7.54 3.61 -25.41
CA LYS A 315 7.81 2.26 -25.93
C LYS A 315 9.19 1.79 -25.47
N LEU A 316 9.26 0.63 -24.82
CA LEU A 316 10.52 0.02 -24.41
C LEU A 316 11.33 -0.47 -25.61
N ASP A 317 12.64 -0.17 -25.61
CA ASP A 317 13.54 -0.55 -26.71
C ASP A 317 14.00 -2.02 -26.62
N GLN A 318 14.06 -2.60 -25.41
CA GLN A 318 14.40 -4.01 -25.15
C GLN A 318 13.22 -4.79 -24.53
N PRO A 319 12.06 -4.87 -25.20
CA PRO A 319 10.85 -5.45 -24.62
C PRO A 319 10.96 -6.95 -24.32
N GLN A 320 11.86 -7.66 -25.02
CA GLN A 320 12.09 -9.09 -24.78
C GLN A 320 12.68 -9.40 -23.41
N ASP A 321 13.34 -8.43 -22.78
CA ASP A 321 13.99 -8.62 -21.49
C ASP A 321 13.06 -8.31 -20.32
N LEU A 322 12.20 -7.29 -20.43
CA LEU A 322 11.30 -6.92 -19.33
C LEU A 322 9.99 -7.73 -19.29
N TYR A 323 9.35 -7.99 -20.44
CA TYR A 323 7.98 -8.50 -20.48
C TYR A 323 7.87 -10.03 -20.31
N ARG A 324 8.57 -10.55 -19.30
CA ARG A 324 8.62 -11.97 -18.90
C ARG A 324 9.11 -12.09 -17.45
N PRO A 325 8.73 -13.15 -16.71
CA PRO A 325 9.36 -13.47 -15.43
C PRO A 325 10.74 -14.10 -15.64
N TYR A 326 11.55 -14.09 -14.57
CA TYR A 326 12.82 -14.80 -14.49
C TYR A 326 12.78 -15.87 -13.40
N GLN A 327 13.61 -16.90 -13.52
CA GLN A 327 13.78 -17.93 -12.52
C GLN A 327 15.08 -17.69 -11.75
N TYR A 328 14.97 -17.28 -10.49
CA TYR A 328 16.12 -17.31 -9.59
C TYR A 328 16.41 -18.73 -9.14
N ILE A 329 17.68 -19.12 -9.15
CA ILE A 329 18.18 -20.40 -8.66
C ILE A 329 19.19 -20.12 -7.57
N SER A 330 18.87 -20.52 -6.33
CA SER A 330 19.76 -20.36 -5.19
C SER A 330 21.06 -21.15 -5.40
N ASN A 331 22.19 -20.45 -5.32
CA ASN A 331 23.52 -21.08 -5.37
C ASN A 331 23.84 -21.90 -4.12
N LYS A 332 23.10 -21.70 -3.02
CA LYS A 332 23.37 -22.34 -1.71
C LYS A 332 22.51 -23.56 -1.44
N HIS A 333 21.22 -23.49 -1.81
CA HIS A 333 20.22 -24.43 -1.31
C HIS A 333 19.41 -25.14 -2.41
N GLY A 334 19.64 -24.83 -3.69
CA GLY A 334 18.95 -25.47 -4.82
C GLY A 334 17.45 -25.14 -4.93
N HIS A 335 16.90 -24.35 -4.00
CA HIS A 335 15.56 -23.78 -4.11
C HIS A 335 15.49 -22.74 -5.23
N THR A 336 14.30 -22.61 -5.81
CA THR A 336 14.06 -21.69 -6.91
C THR A 336 12.83 -20.85 -6.63
N ILE A 337 12.84 -19.60 -7.09
CA ILE A 337 11.71 -18.67 -6.99
C ILE A 337 11.61 -17.85 -8.27
N LYS A 338 10.40 -17.58 -8.73
CA LYS A 338 10.18 -16.74 -9.91
C LYS A 338 10.22 -15.27 -9.50
N VAL A 339 10.88 -14.44 -10.29
CA VAL A 339 10.98 -13.00 -10.06
C VAL A 339 10.24 -12.28 -11.18
N ALA A 340 9.27 -11.47 -10.79
CA ALA A 340 8.55 -10.56 -11.68
C ALA A 340 9.12 -9.15 -11.55
N PHE A 341 9.24 -8.45 -12.67
CA PHE A 341 9.81 -7.11 -12.72
C PHE A 341 8.76 -6.13 -13.24
N ARG A 342 8.41 -5.16 -12.41
CA ARG A 342 7.46 -4.08 -12.68
C ARG A 342 7.87 -3.32 -13.94
N ASP A 343 6.93 -3.08 -14.86
CA ASP A 343 7.08 -2.00 -15.82
C ASP A 343 6.85 -0.68 -15.08
N HIS A 344 7.96 -0.03 -14.72
CA HIS A 344 7.97 1.17 -13.89
C HIS A 344 7.17 2.29 -14.57
N TYR A 345 7.45 2.53 -15.85
CA TYR A 345 6.79 3.58 -16.63
C TYR A 345 5.27 3.41 -16.65
N LEU A 346 4.76 2.23 -17.01
CA LEU A 346 3.31 1.98 -17.09
C LEU A 346 2.64 2.08 -15.73
N SER A 347 3.31 1.60 -14.68
CA SER A 347 2.80 1.70 -13.31
C SER A 347 2.72 3.17 -12.84
N ASP A 348 3.75 3.95 -13.14
CA ASP A 348 3.84 5.38 -12.78
C ASP A 348 2.88 6.28 -13.56
N LEU A 349 2.45 5.87 -14.75
CA LEU A 349 1.39 6.58 -15.44
C LEU A 349 0.12 6.62 -14.59
N ILE A 350 -0.25 5.51 -13.95
CA ILE A 350 -1.38 5.43 -13.02
C ILE A 350 -1.10 6.27 -11.76
N GLY A 351 0.06 6.10 -11.14
CA GLY A 351 0.38 6.77 -9.88
C GLY A 351 0.48 8.30 -9.99
N PHE A 352 1.04 8.80 -11.09
CA PHE A 352 1.54 10.18 -11.14
C PHE A 352 1.07 11.00 -12.34
N THR A 353 0.67 10.37 -13.46
CA THR A 353 0.40 11.09 -14.70
C THR A 353 -1.09 11.21 -15.02
N TYR A 354 -1.82 10.10 -15.01
CA TYR A 354 -3.20 10.03 -15.49
C TYR A 354 -4.20 10.81 -14.63
N LYS A 355 -3.84 11.19 -13.40
CA LYS A 355 -4.62 12.12 -12.56
C LYS A 355 -4.86 13.49 -13.20
N PHE A 356 -4.05 13.87 -14.19
CA PHE A 356 -4.17 15.13 -14.92
C PHE A 356 -4.94 15.00 -16.25
N MET A 357 -5.46 13.81 -16.56
CA MET A 357 -6.16 13.52 -17.81
C MET A 357 -7.63 13.18 -17.56
N PRO A 358 -8.51 13.39 -18.54
CA PRO A 358 -9.86 12.80 -18.51
C PRO A 358 -9.76 11.27 -18.34
N GLN A 359 -10.48 10.72 -17.37
CA GLN A 359 -10.29 9.32 -16.92
C GLN A 359 -10.49 8.28 -18.04
N ARG A 360 -11.44 8.52 -18.96
CA ARG A 360 -11.66 7.66 -20.14
C ARG A 360 -10.50 7.69 -21.12
N GLU A 361 -9.94 8.88 -21.38
CA GLU A 361 -8.80 9.05 -22.28
C GLU A 361 -7.54 8.41 -21.68
N ALA A 362 -7.32 8.58 -20.37
CA ALA A 362 -6.27 7.91 -19.64
C ALA A 362 -6.38 6.37 -19.73
N ALA A 363 -7.57 5.80 -19.52
CA ALA A 363 -7.80 4.37 -19.63
C ALA A 363 -7.54 3.84 -21.05
N GLN A 364 -7.99 4.57 -22.08
CA GLN A 364 -7.73 4.21 -23.48
C GLN A 364 -6.24 4.27 -23.83
N ASP A 365 -5.54 5.32 -23.38
CA ASP A 365 -4.11 5.48 -23.56
C ASP A 365 -3.33 4.33 -22.89
N PHE A 366 -3.72 3.99 -21.66
CA PHE A 366 -3.09 2.92 -20.90
C PHE A 366 -3.22 1.56 -21.59
N VAL A 367 -4.44 1.18 -21.99
CA VAL A 367 -4.70 -0.08 -22.68
C VAL A 367 -3.99 -0.15 -24.03
N ARG A 368 -3.93 0.97 -24.77
CA ARG A 368 -3.15 1.06 -26.00
C ARG A 368 -1.65 0.80 -25.75
N LYS A 369 -1.08 1.34 -24.68
CA LYS A 369 0.33 1.09 -24.32
C LYS A 369 0.57 -0.35 -23.88
N LEU A 370 -0.37 -0.98 -23.17
CA LEU A 370 -0.30 -2.41 -22.83
C LEU A 370 -0.26 -3.30 -24.10
N ARG A 371 -1.10 -3.00 -25.09
CA ARG A 371 -1.05 -3.69 -26.40
C ARG A 371 0.31 -3.52 -27.07
N GLN A 372 0.79 -2.28 -27.15
CA GLN A 372 2.06 -1.95 -27.78
C GLN A 372 3.25 -2.65 -27.09
N ALA A 373 3.24 -2.74 -25.76
CA ALA A 373 4.24 -3.46 -24.99
C ALA A 373 4.28 -4.94 -25.40
N GLY A 374 3.13 -5.61 -25.40
CA GLY A 374 3.01 -7.01 -25.79
C GLY A 374 3.38 -7.29 -27.25
N GLU A 375 2.88 -6.48 -28.19
CA GLU A 375 3.22 -6.58 -29.61
C GLU A 375 4.72 -6.41 -29.85
N SER A 376 5.36 -5.46 -29.14
CA SER A 376 6.79 -5.23 -29.25
C SER A 376 7.62 -6.39 -28.72
N ALA A 377 7.20 -7.03 -27.62
CA ALA A 377 7.84 -8.22 -27.08
C ALA A 377 7.70 -9.43 -28.01
N GLN A 378 6.50 -9.62 -28.58
CA GLN A 378 6.24 -10.69 -29.56
C GLN A 378 7.09 -10.52 -30.82
N ALA A 379 7.24 -9.30 -31.32
CA ALA A 379 8.11 -9.01 -32.45
C ALA A 379 9.60 -9.35 -32.16
N GLN A 380 9.99 -9.40 -30.89
CA GLN A 380 11.33 -9.80 -30.43
C GLN A 380 11.39 -11.26 -29.94
N GLY A 381 10.37 -12.08 -30.24
CA GLY A 381 10.38 -13.53 -29.99
C GLY A 381 9.83 -13.97 -28.63
N VAL A 382 9.23 -13.07 -27.84
CA VAL A 382 8.51 -13.47 -26.61
C VAL A 382 7.12 -13.96 -26.97
N ASN A 383 6.90 -15.28 -26.93
CA ASN A 383 5.64 -15.90 -27.35
C ASN A 383 4.42 -15.46 -26.51
N GLU A 384 4.57 -15.45 -25.18
CA GLU A 384 3.54 -15.07 -24.21
C GLU A 384 4.04 -13.91 -23.34
N PRO A 385 4.03 -12.67 -23.85
CA PRO A 385 4.54 -11.55 -23.07
C PRO A 385 3.64 -11.29 -21.86
N VAL A 386 4.29 -10.93 -20.75
CA VAL A 386 3.64 -10.56 -19.50
C VAL A 386 4.07 -9.14 -19.14
N VAL A 387 3.09 -8.25 -19.00
CA VAL A 387 3.31 -6.89 -18.49
C VAL A 387 2.93 -6.86 -17.02
N PHE A 388 3.90 -6.63 -16.14
CA PHE A 388 3.68 -6.49 -14.70
C PHE A 388 3.42 -5.03 -14.34
N VAL A 389 2.20 -4.72 -13.90
CA VAL A 389 1.80 -3.39 -13.45
C VAL A 389 1.67 -3.45 -11.93
N ILE A 390 2.62 -2.86 -11.22
CA ILE A 390 2.76 -3.03 -9.77
C ILE A 390 2.86 -1.65 -9.12
N LEU A 391 2.01 -1.35 -8.15
CA LEU A 391 1.99 -0.05 -7.49
C LEU A 391 1.20 -0.09 -6.19
N ASP A 392 1.40 0.94 -5.37
CA ASP A 392 0.58 1.17 -4.18
C ASP A 392 -0.89 1.27 -4.55
N GLY A 393 -1.70 0.62 -3.74
CA GLY A 393 -3.11 0.44 -3.96
C GLY A 393 -3.95 1.61 -3.47
N GLU A 394 -3.48 2.47 -2.57
CA GLU A 394 -4.28 3.56 -2.00
C GLU A 394 -3.87 4.97 -2.43
N ASN A 395 -2.59 5.18 -2.77
CA ASN A 395 -1.97 6.51 -2.86
C ASN A 395 -2.48 7.37 -4.03
N ALA A 396 -2.80 6.77 -5.17
CA ALA A 396 -3.13 7.53 -6.38
C ALA A 396 -4.50 8.23 -6.27
N TRP A 397 -5.47 7.58 -5.63
CA TRP A 397 -6.89 7.80 -5.90
C TRP A 397 -7.47 9.08 -5.33
N GLU A 398 -6.88 9.60 -4.25
CA GLU A 398 -7.25 10.93 -3.73
C GLU A 398 -7.02 12.04 -4.76
N SER A 399 -6.11 11.85 -5.72
CA SER A 399 -5.88 12.85 -6.77
C SER A 399 -6.77 12.68 -7.99
N TYR A 400 -7.54 11.59 -8.07
CA TYR A 400 -8.49 11.36 -9.16
C TYR A 400 -9.87 11.83 -8.75
N TRP A 401 -10.63 12.34 -9.72
CA TRP A 401 -12.06 12.58 -9.51
C TRP A 401 -12.77 11.26 -9.19
N GLU A 402 -13.69 11.27 -8.21
CA GLU A 402 -14.44 10.09 -7.75
C GLU A 402 -13.53 8.87 -7.48
N ASN A 403 -12.42 9.11 -6.77
CA ASN A 403 -11.47 8.09 -6.34
C ASN A 403 -10.98 7.16 -7.47
N GLY A 404 -10.90 7.68 -8.70
CA GLY A 404 -10.42 6.94 -9.88
C GLY A 404 -11.35 5.83 -10.37
N ARG A 405 -12.61 5.77 -9.90
CA ARG A 405 -13.53 4.68 -10.22
C ARG A 405 -13.85 4.59 -11.71
N GLU A 406 -13.98 5.73 -12.40
CA GLU A 406 -14.18 5.74 -13.86
C GLU A 406 -12.93 5.23 -14.58
N PHE A 407 -11.73 5.69 -14.22
CA PHE A 407 -10.48 5.22 -14.82
C PHE A 407 -10.32 3.69 -14.69
N LEU A 408 -10.53 3.16 -13.47
CA LEU A 408 -10.42 1.72 -13.21
C LEU A 408 -11.48 0.93 -13.98
N ALA A 409 -12.75 1.34 -13.92
CA ALA A 409 -13.83 0.66 -14.62
C ALA A 409 -13.60 0.63 -16.15
N GLU A 410 -13.15 1.74 -16.72
CA GLU A 410 -12.87 1.86 -18.15
C GLU A 410 -11.66 0.99 -18.55
N THR A 411 -10.59 1.02 -17.75
CA THR A 411 -9.41 0.16 -17.95
C THR A 411 -9.79 -1.31 -17.93
N TYR A 412 -10.56 -1.72 -16.91
CA TYR A 412 -11.01 -3.09 -16.70
C TYR A 412 -11.94 -3.57 -17.82
N ARG A 413 -12.89 -2.73 -18.23
CA ARG A 413 -13.77 -2.99 -19.37
C ARG A 413 -12.97 -3.18 -20.66
N HIS A 414 -12.06 -2.26 -20.94
CA HIS A 414 -11.23 -2.30 -22.15
C HIS A 414 -10.32 -3.53 -22.20
N ILE A 415 -9.75 -3.97 -21.08
CA ILE A 415 -8.94 -5.20 -21.01
C ILE A 415 -9.83 -6.45 -21.14
N SER A 416 -10.97 -6.50 -20.45
CA SER A 416 -11.89 -7.64 -20.45
C SER A 416 -12.48 -7.92 -21.85
N ASP A 417 -12.70 -6.88 -22.64
CA ASP A 417 -13.26 -6.97 -23.99
C ASP A 417 -12.19 -7.13 -25.08
N ASP A 418 -10.92 -7.09 -24.70
CA ASP A 418 -9.79 -7.16 -25.63
C ASP A 418 -9.50 -8.60 -26.09
N PRO A 419 -9.45 -8.87 -27.41
CA PRO A 419 -9.03 -10.18 -27.90
C PRO A 419 -7.53 -10.43 -27.76
N LEU A 420 -6.71 -9.39 -27.57
CA LEU A 420 -5.25 -9.46 -27.50
C LEU A 420 -4.70 -9.33 -26.08
N LEU A 421 -5.50 -8.88 -25.12
CA LEU A 421 -5.10 -8.79 -23.71
C LEU A 421 -5.81 -9.83 -22.84
N GLU A 422 -5.17 -10.17 -21.74
CA GLU A 422 -5.72 -11.05 -20.70
C GLU A 422 -5.21 -10.58 -19.33
N ALA A 423 -6.10 -10.18 -18.43
CA ALA A 423 -5.71 -9.90 -17.06
C ALA A 423 -5.60 -11.19 -16.26
N VAL A 424 -4.43 -11.41 -15.65
CA VAL A 424 -4.10 -12.61 -14.90
C VAL A 424 -3.53 -12.25 -13.54
N THR A 425 -3.63 -13.15 -12.55
CA THR A 425 -2.91 -12.96 -11.28
C THR A 425 -1.41 -13.12 -11.48
N MET A 426 -0.61 -12.71 -10.50
CA MET A 426 0.85 -12.85 -10.50
C MET A 426 1.26 -14.34 -10.51
N GLN A 427 0.55 -15.19 -9.77
CA GLN A 427 0.72 -16.65 -9.78
C GLN A 427 0.38 -17.24 -11.14
N GLN A 428 -0.69 -16.79 -11.80
CA GLN A 428 -1.03 -17.25 -13.16
C GLN A 428 0.03 -16.80 -14.17
N ALA A 429 0.42 -15.53 -14.13
CA ALA A 429 1.45 -14.94 -14.99
C ALA A 429 2.80 -15.65 -14.87
N THR A 430 3.27 -15.83 -13.64
CA THR A 430 4.57 -16.49 -13.38
C THR A 430 4.48 -18.00 -13.57
N GLY A 431 3.40 -18.63 -13.10
CA GLY A 431 3.18 -20.08 -13.12
C GLY A 431 3.05 -20.67 -14.52
N GLN A 432 2.32 -20.00 -15.42
CA GLN A 432 2.06 -20.48 -16.78
C GLN A 432 3.19 -20.17 -17.76
N PHE A 433 4.11 -19.25 -17.42
CA PHE A 433 5.22 -18.89 -18.30
C PHE A 433 6.19 -20.07 -18.47
N GLN A 434 6.36 -20.53 -19.71
CA GLN A 434 7.23 -21.65 -20.03
C GLN A 434 8.69 -21.22 -20.11
N SER A 435 9.58 -21.96 -19.45
CA SER A 435 11.04 -21.80 -19.53
C SER A 435 11.52 -20.34 -19.32
N PRO A 436 11.18 -19.71 -18.18
CA PRO A 436 11.73 -18.39 -17.84
C PRO A 436 13.27 -18.40 -17.84
N PRO A 437 13.94 -17.32 -18.28
CA PRO A 437 15.39 -17.23 -18.21
C PRO A 437 15.88 -17.36 -16.76
N GLN A 438 17.02 -18.01 -16.59
CA GLN A 438 17.58 -18.27 -15.27
C GLN A 438 18.55 -17.17 -14.85
N ILE A 439 18.46 -16.76 -13.58
CA ILE A 439 19.43 -15.89 -12.90
C ILE A 439 19.90 -16.57 -11.62
N GLN A 440 21.16 -16.36 -11.26
CA GLN A 440 21.78 -16.91 -10.05
C GLN A 440 22.16 -15.81 -9.04
N HIS A 441 21.94 -14.56 -9.41
CA HIS A 441 22.19 -13.37 -8.63
C HIS A 441 21.11 -12.35 -8.95
N ILE A 442 20.66 -11.60 -7.94
CA ILE A 442 19.86 -10.40 -8.13
C ILE A 442 20.61 -9.20 -7.56
N PHE A 443 20.61 -8.10 -8.32
CA PHE A 443 21.19 -6.85 -7.84
C PHE A 443 20.42 -6.37 -6.59
N PRO A 444 21.09 -6.08 -5.47
CA PRO A 444 20.39 -5.68 -4.25
C PRO A 444 19.90 -4.23 -4.35
N GLY A 445 18.60 -4.03 -4.22
CA GLY A 445 18.00 -2.70 -4.23
C GLY A 445 16.49 -2.73 -4.00
N SER A 446 15.88 -1.55 -4.06
CA SER A 446 14.44 -1.34 -3.97
C SER A 446 13.87 -0.82 -5.29
N TRP A 447 12.56 -0.73 -5.39
CA TRP A 447 11.90 -0.07 -6.52
C TRP A 447 12.14 1.45 -6.60
N ILE A 448 12.74 2.05 -5.56
CA ILE A 448 13.11 3.46 -5.53
C ILE A 448 14.60 3.59 -5.86
N ASN A 449 14.89 4.10 -7.06
CA ASN A 449 16.24 4.38 -7.55
C ASN A 449 17.20 3.17 -7.54
N SER A 450 16.69 1.94 -7.52
CA SER A 450 17.48 0.70 -7.41
C SER A 450 18.42 0.64 -6.22
N ASN A 451 18.11 1.29 -5.09
CA ASN A 451 19.02 1.31 -3.95
C ASN A 451 18.26 1.39 -2.61
N PHE A 452 19.00 1.47 -1.50
CA PHE A 452 18.43 1.52 -0.15
C PHE A 452 18.55 2.90 0.52
N ARG A 453 18.93 3.94 -0.22
CA ARG A 453 19.30 5.26 0.33
C ARG A 453 18.18 5.91 1.14
N VAL A 454 16.92 5.60 0.83
CA VAL A 454 15.75 6.13 1.55
C VAL A 454 15.69 5.65 3.00
N TRP A 455 16.29 4.49 3.31
CA TRP A 455 16.18 3.85 4.64
C TRP A 455 17.52 3.68 5.36
N ILE A 456 18.64 4.01 4.72
CA ILE A 456 19.97 3.98 5.31
C ILE A 456 20.89 4.92 4.52
N GLY A 457 21.76 5.66 5.20
CA GLY A 457 22.68 6.58 4.52
C GLY A 457 22.63 8.00 5.04
N HIS A 458 21.43 8.51 5.33
CA HIS A 458 21.28 9.83 5.92
C HIS A 458 21.60 9.81 7.43
N PRO A 459 22.04 10.93 8.02
CA PRO A 459 22.36 10.99 9.45
C PRO A 459 21.22 10.50 10.35
N GLU A 460 19.99 10.87 10.03
CA GLU A 460 18.75 10.49 10.72
C GLU A 460 18.48 8.98 10.61
N ASP A 461 18.55 8.40 9.40
CA ASP A 461 18.36 6.96 9.20
C ASP A 461 19.44 6.16 9.93
N ASN A 462 20.69 6.60 9.81
CA ASN A 462 21.80 5.93 10.47
C ASN A 462 21.66 5.99 11.99
N LEU A 463 21.18 7.11 12.54
CA LEU A 463 20.88 7.23 13.96
C LEU A 463 19.75 6.28 14.38
N ALA A 464 18.70 6.12 13.56
CA ALA A 464 17.64 5.14 13.82
C ALA A 464 18.18 3.70 13.86
N TRP A 465 19.06 3.32 12.94
CA TRP A 465 19.73 2.01 12.97
C TRP A 465 20.62 1.82 14.21
N GLU A 466 21.31 2.87 14.67
CA GLU A 466 22.07 2.83 15.93
C GLU A 466 21.17 2.59 17.13
N TYR A 467 19.99 3.22 17.17
CA TYR A 467 19.01 2.99 18.24
C TYR A 467 18.40 1.59 18.17
N LEU A 468 18.09 1.08 16.98
CA LEU A 468 17.60 -0.29 16.81
C LEU A 468 18.65 -1.31 17.29
N TYR A 469 19.92 -1.12 16.92
CA TYR A 469 21.03 -1.95 17.40
C TYR A 469 21.13 -1.92 18.93
N ALA A 470 21.14 -0.72 19.53
CA ALA A 470 21.24 -0.57 20.98
C ALA A 470 20.04 -1.18 21.74
N ALA A 471 18.83 -1.04 21.19
CA ALA A 471 17.62 -1.62 21.74
C ALA A 471 17.67 -3.15 21.72
N ARG A 472 18.12 -3.73 20.60
CA ARG A 472 18.33 -5.18 20.49
C ARG A 472 19.35 -5.70 21.51
N GLU A 473 20.53 -5.08 21.59
CA GLU A 473 21.57 -5.45 22.56
C GLU A 473 21.04 -5.38 24.01
N PHE A 474 20.18 -4.40 24.29
CA PHE A 474 19.52 -4.29 25.59
C PHE A 474 18.58 -5.46 25.86
N VAL A 475 17.73 -5.83 24.88
CA VAL A 475 16.80 -6.96 25.01
C VAL A 475 17.54 -8.29 25.15
N GLU A 476 18.61 -8.51 24.38
CA GLU A 476 19.41 -9.74 24.44
C GLU A 476 20.15 -9.87 25.78
N ARG A 477 20.70 -8.77 26.30
CA ARG A 477 21.27 -8.75 27.67
C ARG A 477 20.20 -9.07 28.72
N LYS A 478 19.01 -8.48 28.61
CA LYS A 478 17.91 -8.75 29.56
C LYS A 478 17.41 -10.19 29.50
N ALA A 479 17.44 -10.82 28.33
CA ALA A 479 17.16 -12.24 28.20
C ALA A 479 18.17 -13.09 28.99
N THR A 480 19.45 -12.71 28.96
CA THR A 480 20.53 -13.38 29.72
C THR A 480 20.42 -13.12 31.23
N ASP A 481 19.99 -11.92 31.64
CA ASP A 481 19.77 -11.53 33.04
C ASP A 481 18.54 -12.23 33.68
N GLY A 482 17.79 -13.05 32.95
CA GLY A 482 16.62 -13.77 33.46
C GLY A 482 15.34 -12.93 33.54
N ALA A 483 15.17 -11.94 32.65
CA ALA A 483 13.91 -11.19 32.55
C ALA A 483 12.72 -12.11 32.18
N SER A 484 11.50 -11.69 32.55
CA SER A 484 10.28 -12.45 32.25
C SER A 484 10.13 -12.72 30.75
N THR A 485 9.77 -13.95 30.42
CA THR A 485 9.53 -14.42 29.05
C THR A 485 8.46 -13.59 28.33
N ASP A 486 7.38 -13.22 29.03
CA ASP A 486 6.30 -12.38 28.48
C ASP A 486 6.77 -10.96 28.16
N LEU A 487 7.62 -10.38 29.02
CA LEU A 487 8.17 -9.04 28.79
C LEU A 487 9.16 -9.04 27.63
N LEU A 488 9.98 -10.09 27.52
CA LEU A 488 10.90 -10.26 26.40
C LEU A 488 10.17 -10.46 25.08
N ALA A 489 9.05 -11.20 25.07
CA ALA A 489 8.22 -11.36 23.89
C ALA A 489 7.65 -10.03 23.41
N LYS A 490 7.11 -9.21 24.32
CA LYS A 490 6.62 -7.85 24.00
C LYS A 490 7.74 -6.93 23.48
N ALA A 491 8.90 -6.94 24.15
CA ALA A 491 10.03 -6.13 23.72
C ALA A 491 10.59 -6.57 22.36
N LYS A 492 10.56 -7.87 22.05
CA LYS A 492 10.91 -8.37 20.70
C LYS A 492 9.89 -7.95 19.66
N GLU A 493 8.61 -7.94 20.00
CA GLU A 493 7.56 -7.44 19.09
C GLU A 493 7.78 -5.97 18.74
N GLU A 494 8.14 -5.14 19.72
CA GLU A 494 8.51 -3.72 19.51
C GLU A 494 9.78 -3.54 18.67
N LEU A 495 10.72 -4.49 18.67
CA LEU A 495 11.88 -4.44 17.78
C LEU A 495 11.52 -4.74 16.32
N TYR A 496 10.38 -5.40 16.09
CA TYR A 496 9.91 -5.77 14.76
C TYR A 496 9.08 -4.68 14.09
N ILE A 497 8.45 -3.80 14.87
CA ILE A 497 7.76 -2.58 14.43
C ILE A 497 8.80 -1.55 14.04
#